data_AF-A0A9X9F5P3-F1
#
_entry.id   AF-A0A9X9F5P3-F1
#
_cell.length_a   1.000
_cell.length_b   1.000
_cell.length_c   1.000
_cell.angle_alpha   90.00
_cell.angle_beta   90.00
_cell.angle_gamma   90.00
#
_symmetry.space_group_name_H-M   'P 1'
#
loop_
_entity.id
_entity.type
_entity.pdbx_description
1 polymer ?
#
loop_
_entity_poly.entity_id
_entity_poly.type
_entity_poly.pdbx_seq_one_letter_code
_entity_poly.pdbx_strand_id
1 'polypeptide(L)'
;MQTITIKEAENVLKEIMNEEDDRFQLLMKDDRKGVQKLVLKWYKQKELEQKEKEKFFEMSKYENALREKGVTYIAGIDEVGRGPLAGPVVTAAVVLPEDFYIPGLNDSKKLSEAKRERFYDEIKVQAIAIGVGIVSPQVIDDINIYQATKQAMLDAVANLSCTPQHL
;
A
#
# COMPACT_ATOMS: atom_id res chain seq x y z
N MET A 1 -14.59 -18.23 -37.91
CA MET A 1 -13.98 -18.40 -36.57
C MET A 1 -15.11 -18.40 -35.57
N GLN A 2 -15.15 -19.37 -34.65
CA GLN A 2 -16.17 -19.40 -33.58
C GLN A 2 -16.06 -18.10 -32.78
N THR A 3 -17.14 -17.32 -32.79
CA THR A 3 -17.19 -16.05 -32.07
C THR A 3 -17.31 -16.36 -30.59
N ILE A 4 -16.27 -16.04 -29.82
CA ILE A 4 -16.30 -16.20 -28.35
C ILE A 4 -17.47 -15.41 -27.76
N THR A 5 -18.08 -15.97 -26.74
CA THR A 5 -19.15 -15.34 -25.98
C THR A 5 -18.63 -14.10 -25.23
N ILE A 6 -19.53 -13.22 -24.81
CA ILE A 6 -19.16 -12.02 -24.02
C ILE A 6 -18.47 -12.42 -22.70
N LYS A 7 -18.88 -13.55 -22.10
CA LYS A 7 -18.29 -14.06 -20.86
C LYS A 7 -16.87 -14.58 -21.07
N GLU A 8 -16.62 -15.23 -22.19
CA GLU A 8 -15.27 -15.66 -22.58
C GLU A 8 -14.38 -14.45 -22.87
N ALA A 9 -14.89 -13.43 -23.57
CA ALA A 9 -14.17 -12.18 -23.79
C ALA A 9 -13.80 -11.47 -22.47
N GLU A 10 -14.69 -11.46 -21.48
CA GLU A 10 -14.39 -10.91 -20.15
C GLU A 10 -13.28 -11.70 -19.44
N ASN A 11 -13.30 -13.04 -19.51
CA ASN A 11 -12.26 -13.86 -18.90
C ASN A 11 -10.91 -13.66 -19.58
N VAL A 12 -10.89 -13.59 -20.91
CA VAL A 12 -9.68 -13.29 -21.69
C VAL A 12 -9.10 -11.93 -21.28
N LEU A 13 -9.93 -10.89 -21.16
CA LEU A 13 -9.46 -9.56 -20.72
C LEU A 13 -8.87 -9.53 -19.31
N LYS A 14 -9.27 -10.45 -18.41
CA LYS A 14 -8.66 -10.54 -17.07
C LYS A 14 -7.25 -11.10 -17.09
N GLU A 15 -6.90 -11.90 -18.09
CA GLU A 15 -5.57 -12.51 -18.24
C GLU A 15 -4.60 -11.63 -19.04
N ILE A 16 -5.12 -10.67 -19.81
CA ILE A 16 -4.33 -9.81 -20.67
C ILE A 16 -3.59 -8.76 -19.84
N MET A 17 -2.27 -8.73 -19.98
CA MET A 17 -1.39 -7.80 -19.28
C MET A 17 -1.17 -6.49 -20.03
N ASN A 18 -1.12 -6.55 -21.36
CA ASN A 18 -0.81 -5.41 -22.22
C ASN A 18 -1.61 -5.47 -23.54
N GLU A 19 -1.56 -4.38 -24.30
CA GLU A 19 -2.31 -4.23 -25.54
C GLU A 19 -1.72 -5.02 -26.72
N GLU A 20 -0.49 -5.51 -26.59
CA GLU A 20 0.20 -6.27 -27.65
C GLU A 20 -0.32 -7.71 -27.76
N ASP A 21 -1.12 -8.18 -26.81
CA ASP A 21 -1.74 -9.50 -26.85
C ASP A 21 -2.68 -9.63 -28.07
N ASP A 22 -2.42 -10.63 -28.92
CA ASP A 22 -3.22 -10.90 -30.12
C ASP A 22 -4.72 -11.05 -29.82
N ARG A 23 -5.06 -11.61 -28.65
CA ARG A 23 -6.46 -11.78 -28.21
C ARG A 23 -7.09 -10.42 -27.89
N PHE A 24 -6.33 -9.49 -27.33
CA PHE A 24 -6.78 -8.11 -27.11
C PHE A 24 -7.09 -7.43 -28.44
N GLN A 25 -6.19 -7.54 -29.41
CA GLN A 25 -6.33 -6.96 -30.74
C GLN A 25 -7.57 -7.50 -31.48
N LEU A 26 -7.87 -8.79 -31.30
CA LEU A 26 -9.10 -9.41 -31.82
C LEU A 26 -10.36 -8.85 -31.15
N LEU A 27 -10.36 -8.71 -29.83
CA LEU A 27 -11.49 -8.16 -29.08
C LEU A 27 -11.73 -6.67 -29.37
N MET A 28 -10.66 -5.91 -29.63
CA MET A 28 -10.74 -4.50 -30.01
C MET A 28 -11.43 -4.31 -31.37
N LYS A 29 -11.26 -5.26 -32.29
CA LYS A 29 -11.91 -5.26 -33.62
C LYS A 29 -13.33 -5.83 -33.61
N ASP A 30 -13.85 -6.23 -32.44
CA ASP A 30 -15.19 -6.77 -32.31
C ASP A 30 -16.25 -5.65 -32.29
N ASP A 31 -17.20 -5.71 -33.22
CA ASP A 31 -18.26 -4.70 -33.36
C ASP A 31 -19.38 -4.83 -32.31
N ARG A 32 -19.42 -5.93 -31.54
CA ARG A 32 -20.48 -6.15 -30.55
C ARG A 32 -20.31 -5.14 -29.41
N LYS A 33 -21.33 -4.30 -29.20
CA LYS A 33 -21.35 -3.27 -28.13
C LYS A 33 -21.00 -3.80 -26.73
N GLY A 34 -21.32 -5.06 -26.44
CA GLY A 34 -20.96 -5.71 -25.16
C GLY A 34 -19.44 -5.88 -25.02
N VAL A 35 -18.76 -6.33 -26.07
CA VAL A 35 -17.30 -6.52 -26.10
C VAL A 35 -16.59 -5.18 -26.08
N GLN A 36 -17.04 -4.20 -26.88
CA GLN A 36 -16.49 -2.84 -26.88
C GLN A 36 -16.56 -2.19 -25.48
N LYS A 37 -17.66 -2.38 -24.75
CA LYS A 37 -17.77 -1.91 -23.36
C LYS A 37 -16.75 -2.59 -22.42
N LEU A 38 -16.49 -3.88 -22.61
CA LEU A 38 -15.48 -4.60 -21.82
C LEU A 38 -14.06 -4.09 -22.13
N VAL A 39 -13.74 -3.85 -23.40
CA VAL A 39 -12.44 -3.27 -23.81
C VAL A 39 -12.25 -1.87 -23.22
N LEU A 40 -13.26 -1.00 -23.30
CA LEU A 40 -13.21 0.34 -22.67
C LEU A 40 -13.04 0.27 -21.15
N LYS A 41 -13.72 -0.69 -20.49
CA LYS A 41 -13.55 -0.94 -19.05
C LYS A 41 -12.12 -1.36 -18.73
N TRP A 42 -11.54 -2.25 -19.53
CA TRP A 42 -10.16 -2.70 -19.36
C TRP A 42 -9.16 -1.54 -19.49
N TYR A 43 -9.30 -0.70 -20.52
CA TYR A 43 -8.47 0.51 -20.68
C TYR A 43 -8.52 1.41 -19.46
N LYS A 44 -9.74 1.70 -18.96
CA LYS A 44 -9.92 2.53 -17.78
C LYS A 44 -9.30 1.91 -16.52
N GLN A 45 -9.37 0.58 -16.39
CA GLN A 45 -8.71 -0.14 -15.30
C GLN A 45 -7.19 -0.03 -15.39
N LYS A 46 -6.61 -0.22 -16.58
CA LYS A 46 -5.17 -0.07 -16.81
C LYS A 46 -4.66 1.34 -16.57
N GLU A 47 -5.40 2.35 -17.00
CA GLU A 47 -5.06 3.75 -16.72
C GLU A 47 -5.06 4.03 -15.20
N LEU A 48 -6.03 3.49 -14.46
CA LEU A 48 -6.09 3.64 -13.01
C LEU A 48 -4.92 2.92 -12.32
N GLU A 49 -4.64 1.66 -12.69
CA GLU A 49 -3.51 0.88 -12.18
C GLU A 49 -2.18 1.62 -12.41
N GLN A 50 -1.99 2.16 -13.62
CA GLN A 50 -0.79 2.92 -13.97
C GLN A 50 -0.64 4.18 -13.11
N LYS A 51 -1.72 4.96 -12.95
CA LYS A 51 -1.72 6.15 -12.08
C LYS A 51 -1.45 5.80 -10.61
N GLU A 52 -1.99 4.70 -10.12
CA GLU A 52 -1.72 4.22 -8.76
C GLU A 52 -0.25 3.82 -8.58
N LYS A 53 0.33 3.15 -9.57
CA LYS A 53 1.75 2.77 -9.57
C LYS A 53 2.68 3.99 -9.63
N GLU A 54 2.38 4.96 -10.49
CA GLU A 54 3.12 6.22 -10.57
C GLU A 54 3.08 6.97 -9.25
N LYS A 55 1.90 7.06 -8.63
CA LYS A 55 1.76 7.70 -7.32
C LYS A 55 2.55 6.97 -6.24
N PHE A 56 2.50 5.64 -6.22
CA PHE A 56 3.28 4.84 -5.27
C PHE A 56 4.79 5.09 -5.42
N PHE A 57 5.27 5.13 -6.67
CA PHE A 57 6.67 5.42 -6.97
C PHE A 57 7.09 6.82 -6.50
N GLU A 58 6.25 7.83 -6.73
CA GLU A 58 6.51 9.20 -6.27
C GLU A 58 6.53 9.29 -4.73
N MET A 59 5.64 8.56 -4.04
CA MET A 59 5.64 8.50 -2.58
C MET A 59 6.90 7.80 -2.04
N SER A 60 7.43 6.81 -2.76
CA SER A 60 8.59 6.01 -2.37
C SER A 60 9.94 6.62 -2.77
N LYS A 61 9.96 7.89 -3.20
CA LYS A 61 11.17 8.52 -3.76
C LYS A 61 12.32 8.64 -2.75
N TYR A 62 12.01 8.84 -1.47
CA TYR A 62 13.02 8.99 -0.43
C TYR A 62 13.69 7.64 -0.14
N GLU A 63 12.88 6.59 -0.03
CA GLU A 63 13.31 5.22 0.17
C GLU A 63 14.13 4.73 -1.02
N ASN A 64 13.68 5.01 -2.25
CA ASN A 64 14.41 4.64 -3.47
C ASN A 64 15.78 5.35 -3.54
N ALA A 65 15.85 6.64 -3.22
CA ALA A 65 17.11 7.38 -3.18
C ALA A 65 18.08 6.86 -2.09
N LEU A 66 17.57 6.27 -1.01
CA LEU A 66 18.37 5.60 0.02
C LEU A 66 18.84 4.22 -0.46
N ARG A 67 17.99 3.46 -1.15
CA ARG A 67 18.33 2.16 -1.74
C ARG A 67 19.43 2.27 -2.79
N GLU A 68 19.41 3.30 -3.63
CA GLU A 68 20.48 3.61 -4.59
C GLU A 68 21.84 3.82 -3.90
N LYS A 69 21.85 4.22 -2.61
CA LYS A 69 23.05 4.37 -1.79
C LYS A 69 23.41 3.11 -0.99
N GLY A 70 22.72 1.99 -1.22
CA GLY A 70 22.94 0.71 -0.54
C GLY A 70 22.24 0.58 0.83
N VAL A 71 21.30 1.46 1.15
CA VAL A 71 20.48 1.33 2.36
C VAL A 71 19.35 0.33 2.11
N THR A 72 19.26 -0.70 2.94
CA THR A 72 18.33 -1.84 2.75
C THR A 72 17.23 -1.86 3.80
N TYR A 73 17.55 -1.61 5.07
CA TYR A 73 16.56 -1.56 6.15
C TYR A 73 16.17 -0.13 6.46
N ILE A 74 15.06 0.31 5.87
CA ILE A 74 14.47 1.63 6.07
C ILE A 74 13.17 1.43 6.84
N ALA A 75 13.03 2.08 8.00
CA ALA A 75 11.82 2.00 8.81
C ALA A 75 10.96 3.25 8.61
N GLY A 76 9.70 3.07 8.22
CA GLY A 76 8.69 4.14 8.30
C GLY A 76 8.07 4.15 9.69
N ILE A 77 7.84 5.34 10.26
CA ILE A 77 7.29 5.52 11.60
C ILE A 77 6.09 6.47 11.56
N ASP A 78 4.97 6.08 12.17
CA ASP A 78 3.79 6.95 12.30
C ASP A 78 3.00 6.66 13.59
N GLU A 79 2.30 7.68 14.10
CA GLU A 79 1.55 7.63 15.34
C GLU A 79 0.03 7.83 15.19
N VAL A 80 -0.70 7.25 16.14
CA VAL A 80 -2.13 7.48 16.35
C VAL A 80 -2.41 7.74 17.82
N GLY A 81 -3.51 8.45 18.13
CA GLY A 81 -3.93 8.68 19.52
C GLY A 81 -3.41 9.97 20.16
N ARG A 82 -2.87 10.93 19.38
CA ARG A 82 -2.44 12.24 19.93
C ARG A 82 -3.55 13.24 20.23
N GLY A 83 -4.64 13.18 19.46
CA GLY A 83 -5.76 14.11 19.56
C GLY A 83 -6.93 13.69 20.47
N PRO A 84 -7.24 12.39 20.64
CA PRO A 84 -8.31 11.95 21.54
C PRO A 84 -8.12 12.40 22.99
N LEU A 85 -9.24 12.57 23.71
CA LEU A 85 -9.25 12.93 25.13
C LEU A 85 -8.85 11.77 26.06
N ALA A 86 -8.99 10.53 25.58
CA ALA A 86 -8.72 9.32 26.35
C ALA A 86 -8.04 8.27 25.47
N GLY A 87 -7.29 7.39 26.12
CA GLY A 87 -6.53 6.33 25.48
C GLY A 87 -5.05 6.67 25.31
N PRO A 88 -4.23 5.65 25.01
CA PRO A 88 -2.78 5.84 24.84
C PRO A 88 -2.46 6.53 23.52
N VAL A 89 -1.21 6.98 23.40
CA VAL A 89 -0.58 7.20 22.09
C VAL A 89 0.11 5.90 21.66
N VAL A 90 -0.12 5.51 20.41
CA VAL A 90 0.42 4.29 19.82
C VAL A 90 1.21 4.66 18.58
N THR A 91 2.41 4.10 18.44
CA THR A 91 3.26 4.27 17.28
C THR A 91 3.64 2.93 16.70
N ALA A 92 3.69 2.85 15.37
CA ALA A 92 4.24 1.70 14.65
C ALA A 92 5.50 2.12 13.89
N ALA A 93 6.53 1.28 13.94
CA ALA A 93 7.68 1.32 13.07
C ALA A 93 7.62 0.08 12.16
N VAL A 94 7.77 0.27 10.85
CA VAL A 94 7.62 -0.81 9.85
C VAL A 94 8.77 -0.77 8.86
N VAL A 95 9.44 -1.91 8.69
CA VAL A 95 10.45 -2.12 7.65
C VAL A 95 9.85 -2.99 6.55
N LEU A 96 9.78 -2.45 5.34
CA LEU A 96 9.18 -3.11 4.17
C LEU A 96 10.27 -3.61 3.21
N PRO A 97 10.04 -4.74 2.49
CA PRO A 97 10.96 -5.20 1.46
C PRO A 97 11.04 -4.21 0.28
N GLU A 98 12.08 -4.33 -0.53
CA GLU A 98 12.32 -3.42 -1.66
C GLU A 98 11.24 -3.51 -2.74
N ASP A 99 10.76 -4.71 -3.01
CA ASP A 99 9.70 -5.02 -3.97
C ASP A 99 8.29 -4.89 -3.38
N PHE A 100 8.16 -4.32 -2.17
CA PHE A 100 6.87 -4.15 -1.52
C PHE A 100 5.95 -3.25 -2.35
N TYR A 101 4.80 -3.80 -2.75
CA TYR A 101 3.75 -3.03 -3.42
C TYR A 101 2.39 -3.66 -3.16
N ILE A 102 1.48 -2.85 -2.61
CA ILE A 102 0.07 -3.23 -2.43
C ILE A 102 -0.79 -2.23 -3.21
N PRO A 103 -1.49 -2.65 -4.27
CA PRO A 103 -2.37 -1.78 -5.04
C PRO A 103 -3.42 -1.10 -4.16
N GLY A 104 -3.55 0.22 -4.30
CA GLY A 104 -4.50 1.04 -3.55
C GLY A 104 -4.12 1.32 -2.09
N LEU A 105 -2.93 0.89 -1.62
CA LEU A 105 -2.39 1.32 -0.34
C LEU A 105 -2.08 2.83 -0.41
N ASN A 106 -2.79 3.60 0.39
CA ASN A 106 -2.77 5.06 0.39
C ASN A 106 -3.19 5.53 1.79
N ASP A 107 -3.23 6.85 2.04
CA ASP A 107 -3.58 7.43 3.34
C ASP A 107 -4.83 6.75 3.95
N SER A 108 -4.64 6.17 5.14
CA SER A 108 -5.62 5.34 5.85
C SER A 108 -6.93 6.09 6.11
N LYS A 109 -6.92 7.42 6.14
CA LYS A 109 -8.08 8.28 6.35
C LYS A 109 -9.08 8.25 5.18
N LYS A 110 -8.67 7.72 4.02
CA LYS A 110 -9.53 7.54 2.83
C LYS A 110 -9.96 6.10 2.60
N LEU A 111 -9.54 5.18 3.47
CA LEU A 111 -9.84 3.76 3.34
C LEU A 111 -11.04 3.36 4.21
N SER A 112 -11.88 2.46 3.70
CA SER A 112 -12.89 1.81 4.53
C SER A 112 -12.23 0.89 5.55
N GLU A 113 -12.93 0.60 6.65
CA GLU A 113 -12.47 -0.35 7.68
C GLU A 113 -12.07 -1.70 7.09
N ALA A 114 -12.92 -2.30 6.26
CA ALA A 114 -12.61 -3.57 5.58
C ALA A 114 -11.32 -3.51 4.72
N LYS A 115 -11.02 -2.37 4.08
CA LYS A 115 -9.77 -2.21 3.32
C LYS A 115 -8.56 -2.07 4.25
N ARG A 116 -8.71 -1.38 5.38
CA ARG A 116 -7.64 -1.24 6.39
C ARG A 116 -7.28 -2.58 7.01
N GLU A 117 -8.26 -3.38 7.41
CA GLU A 117 -8.02 -4.73 7.95
C GLU A 117 -7.30 -5.61 6.93
N ARG A 118 -7.76 -5.61 5.68
CA ARG A 118 -7.09 -6.34 4.59
C ARG A 118 -5.63 -5.89 4.42
N PHE A 119 -5.36 -4.60 4.38
CA PHE A 119 -3.99 -4.09 4.22
C PHE A 119 -3.13 -4.36 5.46
N TYR A 120 -3.72 -4.32 6.66
CA TYR A 120 -3.02 -4.70 7.89
C TYR A 120 -2.51 -6.14 7.79
N ASP A 121 -3.36 -7.08 7.37
CA ASP A 121 -2.96 -8.48 7.19
C ASP A 121 -1.88 -8.63 6.12
N GLU A 122 -2.03 -7.95 4.97
CA GLU A 122 -1.04 -7.99 3.89
C GLU A 122 0.32 -7.42 4.32
N ILE A 123 0.34 -6.27 5.02
CA ILE A 123 1.56 -5.65 5.56
C ILE A 123 2.20 -6.59 6.59
N LYS A 124 1.41 -7.15 7.50
CA LYS A 124 1.92 -8.03 8.56
C LYS A 124 2.61 -9.27 8.00
N VAL A 125 2.12 -9.80 6.89
CA VAL A 125 2.71 -10.97 6.22
C VAL A 125 3.99 -10.61 5.44
N GLN A 126 4.01 -9.43 4.80
CA GLN A 126 5.10 -9.06 3.88
C GLN A 126 6.21 -8.22 4.52
N ALA A 127 5.95 -7.55 5.64
CA ALA A 127 6.94 -6.72 6.31
C ALA A 127 8.12 -7.54 6.83
N ILE A 128 9.32 -6.98 6.73
CA ILE A 128 10.54 -7.58 7.28
C ILE A 128 10.50 -7.52 8.80
N ALA A 129 10.07 -6.38 9.35
CA ALA A 129 9.95 -6.17 10.78
C ALA A 129 8.84 -5.15 11.07
N ILE A 130 8.14 -5.37 12.18
CA ILE A 130 7.14 -4.45 12.72
C ILE A 130 7.42 -4.32 14.21
N GLY A 131 7.57 -3.09 14.68
CA GLY A 131 7.68 -2.74 16.08
C GLY A 131 6.56 -1.79 16.49
N VAL A 132 6.03 -1.96 17.70
CA VAL A 132 4.93 -1.14 18.22
C VAL A 132 5.35 -0.56 19.57
N GLY A 133 5.17 0.75 19.72
CA GLY A 133 5.38 1.48 20.97
C GLY A 133 4.05 2.03 21.47
N ILE A 134 3.81 1.93 22.77
CA ILE A 134 2.56 2.35 23.40
C ILE A 134 2.89 3.13 24.66
N VAL A 135 2.41 4.36 24.76
CA VAL A 135 2.59 5.19 25.95
C VAL A 135 1.23 5.51 26.55
N SER A 136 1.08 5.22 27.85
CA SER A 136 -0.21 5.32 28.55
C SER A 136 -0.61 6.78 28.82
N PRO A 137 -1.91 7.03 29.07
CA PRO A 137 -2.40 8.36 29.47
C PRO A 137 -1.66 8.95 30.68
N GLN A 138 -1.34 8.12 31.68
CA GLN A 138 -0.63 8.58 32.88
C GLN A 138 0.73 9.18 32.53
N VAL A 139 1.49 8.51 31.65
CA VAL A 139 2.77 9.03 31.18
C VAL A 139 2.56 10.27 30.33
N ILE A 140 1.53 10.32 29.47
CA ILE A 140 1.19 11.52 28.69
C ILE A 140 0.96 12.73 29.60
N ASP A 141 0.24 12.55 30.71
CA ASP A 141 -0.02 13.62 31.67
C ASP A 141 1.27 14.10 32.36
N ASP A 142 2.21 13.19 32.63
CA ASP A 142 3.49 13.49 33.28
C ASP A 142 4.47 14.23 32.35
N ILE A 143 4.60 13.80 31.08
CA ILE A 143 5.65 14.28 30.16
C ILE A 143 5.13 15.07 28.97
N ASN A 144 3.82 15.35 28.90
CA ASN A 144 3.08 15.92 27.77
C ASN A 144 3.02 15.05 26.50
N ILE A 145 2.03 15.32 25.65
CA ILE A 145 1.74 14.52 24.46
C ILE A 145 2.88 14.51 23.43
N TYR A 146 3.67 15.58 23.34
CA TYR A 146 4.78 15.65 22.39
C TYR A 146 5.92 14.72 22.80
N GLN A 147 6.31 14.69 24.07
CA GLN A 147 7.36 13.78 24.54
C GLN A 147 6.86 12.33 24.61
N ALA A 148 5.61 12.11 25.01
CA ALA A 148 5.00 10.78 24.98
C ALA A 148 4.98 10.19 23.57
N THR A 149 4.70 11.00 22.55
CA THR A 149 4.78 10.57 21.14
C THR A 149 6.21 10.17 20.77
N LYS A 150 7.21 10.98 21.13
CA LYS A 150 8.62 10.64 20.88
C LYS A 150 9.05 9.36 21.57
N GLN A 151 8.62 9.16 22.82
CA GLN A 151 8.90 7.94 23.56
C GLN A 151 8.26 6.73 22.85
N ALA A 152 7.00 6.83 22.44
CA ALA A 152 6.33 5.77 21.67
C ALA A 152 7.05 5.46 20.35
N MET A 153 7.57 6.48 19.64
CA MET A 153 8.38 6.29 18.44
C MET A 153 9.69 5.54 18.71
N LEU A 154 10.40 5.92 19.78
CA LEU A 154 11.63 5.23 20.17
C LEU A 154 11.36 3.77 20.57
N ASP A 155 10.30 3.54 21.35
CA ASP A 155 9.88 2.20 21.76
C ASP A 155 9.49 1.34 20.54
N ALA A 156 8.78 1.92 19.56
CA ALA A 156 8.43 1.23 18.33
C ALA A 156 9.66 0.80 17.54
N VAL A 157 10.66 1.67 17.40
CA VAL A 157 11.93 1.34 16.72
C VAL A 157 12.72 0.29 17.50
N ALA A 158 12.78 0.39 18.82
CA ALA A 158 13.47 -0.57 19.68
C ALA A 158 12.83 -1.98 19.62
N ASN A 159 11.53 -2.05 19.34
CA ASN A 159 10.78 -3.31 19.22
C ASN A 159 10.85 -3.94 17.82
N LEU A 160 11.58 -3.36 16.86
CA LEU A 160 11.83 -4.00 15.57
C LEU A 160 12.73 -5.24 15.76
N SER A 161 12.43 -6.32 15.02
CA SER A 161 13.27 -7.53 15.00
C SER A 161 14.58 -7.35 14.25
N CYS A 162 14.74 -6.24 13.51
CA CYS A 162 15.96 -5.85 12.82
C CYS A 162 16.37 -4.42 13.18
N THR A 163 17.66 -4.11 13.08
CA THR A 163 18.15 -2.73 13.25
C THR A 163 17.97 -1.94 11.95
N PRO A 164 17.13 -0.88 11.92
CA PRO A 164 17.02 -0.04 10.74
C PRO A 164 18.31 0.77 10.54
N GLN A 165 18.67 0.97 9.28
CA GLN A 165 19.79 1.81 8.84
C GLN A 165 19.35 3.28 8.65
N HIS A 166 18.06 3.51 8.42
CA HIS A 166 17.45 4.83 8.29
C HIS A 166 16.00 4.81 8.79
N LEU A 167 15.51 5.96 9.28
CA LEU A 167 14.14 6.19 9.75
C LEU A 167 13.45 7.27 8.91
#